data_AF-A0A9P6MD09-F1
#
_entry.id   AF-A0A9P6MD09-F1
#
_cell.length_a   1.000
_cell.length_b   1.000
_cell.length_c   1.000
_cell.angle_alpha   90.00
_cell.angle_beta   90.00
_cell.angle_gamma   90.00
#
_symmetry.space_group_name_H-M   'P 1'
#
loop_
_entity.id
_entity.type
_entity.pdbx_description
1 polymer ?
#
loop_
_entity_poly.entity_id
_entity_poly.type
_entity_poly.pdbx_seq_one_letter_code
_entity_poly.pdbx_strand_id
1 'polypeptide(L)' 'ILTHSGYQVPFAERIERAVPGLFVVAVGIIVAGQQVEEILDQETADLVAAGRGFLRHPNFALNAARELK' A
#
# COMPACT_ATOMS: atom_id res chain seq x y z
N ILE A 1 11.46 -9.86 14.49
CA ILE A 1 11.03 -8.72 13.64
C ILE A 1 9.51 -8.74 13.65
N LEU A 2 8.85 -7.72 14.21
CA LEU A 2 7.39 -7.63 14.23
C LEU A 2 6.92 -7.29 12.81
N THR A 3 6.81 -8.30 11.94
CA THR A 3 6.28 -8.13 10.59
C THR A 3 4.76 -8.10 10.67
N HIS A 4 4.18 -6.89 10.61
CA HIS A 4 2.73 -6.68 10.56
C HIS A 4 2.31 -6.06 9.22
N SER A 5 1.00 -6.01 8.98
CA SER A 5 0.43 -5.35 7.80
C SER A 5 0.90 -3.90 7.71
N GLY A 6 1.44 -3.49 6.57
CA GLY A 6 1.86 -2.10 6.35
C GLY A 6 3.15 -1.66 7.06
N TYR A 7 3.99 -2.58 7.56
CA TYR A 7 5.17 -2.20 8.37
C TYR A 7 6.19 -1.25 7.68
N GLN A 8 6.15 -1.10 6.35
CA GLN A 8 7.02 -0.15 5.63
C GLN A 8 6.29 1.14 5.20
N VAL A 9 4.98 1.23 5.43
CA VAL A 9 4.18 2.42 5.13
C VAL A 9 4.70 3.67 5.85
N PRO A 10 5.09 3.61 7.15
CA PRO A 10 5.68 4.77 7.82
C PRO A 10 7.01 5.25 7.20
N PHE A 11 7.73 4.37 6.48
CA PHE A 11 8.93 4.78 5.76
C PHE A 11 8.59 5.49 4.45
N ALA A 12 7.56 5.03 3.73
CA ALA A 12 7.04 5.72 2.54
C ALA A 12 6.57 7.13 2.89
N GLU A 13 5.76 7.26 3.95
CA GLU A 13 5.29 8.54 4.49
C GLU A 13 6.43 9.52 4.77
N ARG A 14 7.50 9.01 5.38
CA ARG A 14 8.66 9.82 5.76
C ARG A 14 9.42 10.31 4.54
N ILE A 15 9.48 9.53 3.46
CA ILE A 15 10.12 9.93 2.21
C ILE A 15 9.26 10.96 1.48
N GLU A 16 7.95 10.72 1.36
CA GLU A 16 7.00 11.67 0.77
C GLU A 16 7.16 13.07 1.39
N ARG A 17 7.09 13.15 2.72
CA ARG A 17 7.25 14.42 3.45
C ARG A 17 8.64 15.05 3.33
N ALA A 18 9.68 14.24 3.16
CA ALA A 18 11.06 14.71 3.15
C ALA A 18 11.52 15.18 1.76
N VAL A 19 10.93 14.66 0.69
CA VAL A 19 11.37 14.92 -0.69
C VAL A 19 10.16 15.29 -1.57
N PRO A 20 9.73 16.57 -1.54
CA PRO A 20 8.57 17.01 -2.32
C PRO A 20 8.75 16.75 -3.82
N GLY A 21 7.73 16.14 -4.43
CA GLY A 21 7.71 15.81 -5.86
C GLY A 21 8.47 14.54 -6.25
N LEU A 22 9.03 13.80 -5.28
CA LEU A 22 9.52 12.45 -5.52
C LEU A 22 8.33 11.49 -5.51
N PHE A 23 8.18 10.71 -6.59
CA PHE A 23 7.15 9.70 -6.66
C PHE A 23 7.46 8.50 -5.74
N VAL A 24 6.57 8.18 -4.81
CA VAL A 24 6.75 7.14 -3.78
C VAL A 24 5.71 6.03 -3.96
N VAL A 25 6.18 4.77 -3.90
CA VAL A 25 5.32 3.58 -3.93
C VAL A 25 5.43 2.83 -2.60
N ALA A 26 4.33 2.73 -1.86
CA ALA A 26 4.28 1.98 -0.60
C ALA A 26 4.20 0.46 -0.83
N VAL A 27 4.89 -0.30 0.01
CA VAL A 27 4.93 -1.77 0.01
C VAL A 27 4.89 -2.29 1.44
N GLY A 28 4.65 -3.59 1.61
CA GLY A 28 4.86 -4.28 2.91
C GLY A 28 3.60 -4.93 3.45
N ILE A 29 3.43 -6.22 3.12
CA ILE A 29 2.27 -7.03 3.53
C ILE A 29 0.96 -6.28 3.21
N ILE A 30 0.80 -5.90 1.94
CA ILE A 30 -0.45 -5.36 1.40
C ILE A 30 -1.36 -6.53 1.05
N VAL A 31 -2.50 -6.65 1.73
CA VAL A 31 -3.38 -7.84 1.62
C VAL A 31 -4.87 -7.55 1.51
N ALA A 32 -5.31 -6.30 1.73
CA ALA A 32 -6.73 -5.91 1.69
C ALA A 32 -6.91 -4.58 0.95
N GLY A 33 -8.08 -4.38 0.33
CA GLY A 33 -8.47 -3.14 -0.34
C GLY A 33 -8.55 -1.96 0.62
N GLN A 34 -9.14 -2.16 1.82
CA GLN A 34 -9.23 -1.12 2.85
C GLN A 34 -7.85 -0.54 3.24
N GLN A 35 -6.84 -1.39 3.34
CA GLN A 35 -5.48 -0.97 3.61
C GLN A 35 -4.89 -0.13 2.47
N VAL A 36 -5.23 -0.45 1.22
CA VAL A 36 -4.79 0.33 0.05
C VAL A 36 -5.45 1.71 0.09
N GLU A 37 -6.76 1.77 0.33
CA GLU A 37 -7.52 3.02 0.41
C GLU A 37 -6.95 3.93 1.50
N GLU A 38 -6.72 3.40 2.71
CA GLU A 38 -6.15 4.17 3.82
C GLU A 38 -4.78 4.78 3.50
N ILE A 39 -3.91 4.08 2.77
CA ILE A 39 -2.58 4.60 2.39
C ILE A 39 -2.71 5.74 1.38
N LEU A 40 -3.63 5.62 0.43
CA LEU A 40 -3.83 6.61 -0.64
C LEU A 40 -4.56 7.85 -0.12
N ASP A 41 -5.63 7.67 0.67
CA ASP A 41 -6.41 8.77 1.27
C ASP A 41 -5.58 9.62 2.23
N GLN A 42 -4.62 9.01 2.92
CA GLN A 42 -3.70 9.71 3.82
C GLN A 42 -2.50 10.36 3.10
N GLU A 43 -2.46 10.31 1.75
CA GLU A 43 -1.34 10.81 0.93
C GLU A 43 0.02 10.29 1.43
N THR A 44 0.04 9.05 1.91
CA THR A 44 1.25 8.45 2.49
C THR A 44 2.21 7.93 1.40
N ALA A 45 1.69 7.70 0.20
CA ALA A 45 2.42 7.38 -1.01
C ALA A 45 1.51 7.64 -2.23
N ASP A 46 2.11 7.87 -3.40
CA ASP A 46 1.35 8.04 -4.66
C ASP A 46 0.69 6.73 -5.14
N LEU A 47 1.34 5.59 -4.85
CA LEU A 47 0.85 4.27 -5.24
C LEU A 47 1.12 3.22 -4.16
N VAL A 48 0.38 2.12 -4.25
CA VAL A 48 0.59 0.92 -3.43
C VAL A 48 0.94 -0.26 -4.31
N ALA A 49 2.03 -0.97 -3.96
CA ALA A 49 2.42 -2.21 -4.62
C ALA A 49 2.20 -3.42 -3.71
N ALA A 50 1.42 -4.39 -4.21
CA ALA A 50 1.29 -5.70 -3.61
C ALA A 50 2.20 -6.70 -4.33
N GLY A 51 2.95 -7.51 -3.58
CA GLY A 51 3.75 -8.61 -4.15
C GLY A 51 3.02 -9.94 -4.03
N ARG A 52 3.16 -10.57 -2.85
CA ARG A 52 2.56 -11.87 -2.54
C ARG A 52 1.02 -11.90 -2.66
N GLY A 53 0.34 -10.76 -2.58
CA GLY A 53 -1.10 -10.66 -2.85
C GLY A 53 -1.43 -11.13 -4.28
N PHE A 54 -0.75 -10.58 -5.29
CA PHE A 54 -0.93 -10.99 -6.69
C PHE A 54 -0.45 -12.41 -6.98
N LEU A 55 0.60 -12.89 -6.30
CA LEU A 55 1.07 -14.27 -6.48
C LEU A 55 0.05 -15.32 -5.99
N ARG A 56 -0.69 -15.02 -4.92
CA ARG A 56 -1.74 -15.91 -4.40
C ARG A 56 -3.05 -15.75 -5.15
N HIS A 57 -3.40 -14.52 -5.49
CA HIS A 57 -4.64 -14.15 -6.17
C HIS A 57 -4.30 -13.19 -7.31
N PRO A 58 -4.18 -13.68 -8.56
CA PRO A 58 -3.89 -12.81 -9.71
C PRO A 58 -4.92 -11.67 -9.88
N ASN A 59 -6.17 -11.91 -9.47
CA ASN A 59 -7.25 -10.94 -9.46
C ASN A 59 -7.26 -10.05 -8.20
N PHE A 60 -6.14 -9.90 -7.49
CA PHE A 60 -6.03 -9.15 -6.23
C PHE A 60 -6.67 -7.76 -6.34
N ALA A 61 -6.33 -6.99 -7.38
CA ALA A 61 -6.89 -5.65 -7.59
C ALA A 61 -8.42 -5.65 -7.77
N LEU A 62 -8.96 -6.64 -8.49
CA LEU A 62 -10.41 -6.78 -8.66
C LEU A 62 -11.10 -7.16 -7.33
N ASN A 63 -10.47 -7.98 -6.50
CA ASN A 63 -10.99 -8.31 -5.18
C ASN A 63 -10.94 -7.12 -4.23
N ALA A 64 -9.83 -6.39 -4.20
CA ALA A 64 -9.70 -5.13 -3.44
C ALA A 64 -10.79 -4.12 -3.85
N ALA A 65 -11.05 -3.94 -5.14
CA ALA A 65 -12.12 -3.07 -5.63
C ALA A 65 -13.53 -3.53 -5.23
N ARG A 66 -13.74 -4.82 -4.94
CA ARG A 66 -15.03 -5.32 -4.42
C ARG A 66 -15.19 -5.08 -2.93
N GLU A 67 -14.09 -5.01 -2.18
CA GLU A 67 -14.10 -4.72 -0.73
C GLU A 67 -14.46 -3.27 -0.43
N LEU A 68 -14.23 -2.35 -1.38
CA LEU A 68 -14.43 -0.90 -1.24
C LEU A 68 -15.79 -0.39 -1.78
N LYS A 69 -16.71 -1.29 -2.12
CA LYS A 69 -18.06 -0.94 -2.59
C LYS A 69 -19.01 -0.67 -1.44
#